data_AF-A0A7X7QRB6-F1
#
_entry.id   AF-A0A7X7QRB6-F1
#
_cell.length_a   1.000
_cell.length_b   1.000
_cell.length_c   1.000
_cell.angle_alpha   90.00
_cell.angle_beta   90.00
_cell.angle_gamma   90.00
#
_symmetry.space_group_name_H-M   'P 1'
#
loop_
_entity.id
_entity.type
_entity.pdbx_description
1 polymer ?
#
loop_
_entity_poly.entity_id
_entity_poly.type
_entity_poly.pdbx_seq_one_letter_code
_entity_poly.pdbx_strand_id
1 'polypeptide(L)' 'GIEPGQVEVSIEGELLTLQGKADEAEKRPRFGRQLKLPFAVDVDAVKAAYANGILTLTLPKAAAAQRRLIAVHAA' A
#
# COMPACT_ATOMS: atom_id res chain seq x y z
N GLY A 1 -16.84 10.52 -10.36
CA GLY A 1 -15.86 10.10 -9.35
C GLY A 1 -15.44 8.68 -9.66
N ILE A 2 -14.53 8.10 -8.88
CA ILE A 2 -14.17 6.68 -9.00
C ILE A 2 -14.84 5.94 -7.85
N GLU A 3 -15.55 4.87 -8.15
CA GLU A 3 -16.20 4.07 -7.12
C GLU A 3 -15.20 3.15 -6.41
N PRO A 4 -15.43 2.76 -5.14
CA PRO A 4 -14.51 1.86 -4.42
C PRO A 4 -14.17 0.58 -5.20
N GLY A 5 -15.14 -0.02 -5.88
CA GLY A 5 -14.95 -1.24 -6.67
C GLY A 5 -14.11 -1.06 -7.94
N GLN A 6 -13.86 0.19 -8.34
CA GLN A 6 -13.01 0.53 -9.49
C GLN A 6 -11.56 0.79 -9.07
N VAL A 7 -11.21 0.70 -7.79
CA VAL A 7 -9.84 0.90 -7.28
C VAL A 7 -9.20 -0.44 -6.95
N GLU A 8 -8.05 -0.70 -7.57
CA GLU A 8 -7.19 -1.84 -7.25
C GLU A 8 -5.94 -1.34 -6.53
N VAL A 9 -5.56 -2.04 -5.45
CA VAL A 9 -4.36 -1.76 -4.67
C VAL A 9 -3.60 -3.06 -4.47
N SER A 10 -2.32 -3.07 -4.80
CA SER A 10 -1.46 -4.24 -4.67
C SER A 10 -0.08 -3.86 -4.13
N ILE A 11 0.56 -4.81 -3.44
CA ILE A 11 1.93 -4.68 -2.94
C ILE A 11 2.73 -5.86 -3.46
N GLU A 12 3.83 -5.58 -4.15
CA GLU A 12 4.81 -6.58 -4.58
C GLU A 12 6.19 -6.19 -4.04
N GLY A 13 6.70 -6.97 -3.08
CA GLY A 13 7.90 -6.60 -2.32
C GLY A 13 7.70 -5.27 -1.58
N GLU A 14 8.45 -4.24 -1.99
CA GLU A 14 8.36 -2.87 -1.46
C GLU A 14 7.58 -1.91 -2.38
N LEU A 15 7.00 -2.40 -3.47
CA LEU A 15 6.31 -1.56 -4.45
C LEU A 15 4.79 -1.61 -4.22
N LEU A 16 4.22 -0.49 -3.79
CA LEU A 16 2.78 -0.28 -3.71
C LEU A 16 2.28 0.25 -5.07
N THR A 17 1.32 -0.44 -5.66
CA THR A 17 0.65 -0.03 -6.90
C THR A 17 -0.81 0.32 -6.61
N LEU A 18 -1.26 1.48 -7.08
CA LEU A 18 -2.64 1.92 -7.05
C LEU A 18 -3.13 2.14 -8.48
N GLN A 19 -4.26 1.53 -8.83
CA GLN A 19 -4.86 1.65 -10.16
C GLN A 19 -6.35 1.94 -10.04
N GLY A 20 -6.82 3.00 -10.69
CA GLY A 20 -8.24 3.23 -10.93
C GLY A 20 -8.65 2.72 -12.29
N LYS A 21 -9.51 1.70 -12.33
CA LYS A 21 -10.11 1.19 -13.57
C LYS A 21 -11.17 2.17 -14.07
N ALA A 22 -11.24 2.36 -15.38
CA ALA A 22 -12.38 2.99 -16.03
C ALA A 22 -13.48 1.94 -16.28
N ASP A 23 -14.70 2.37 -16.59
CA ASP A 23 -15.76 1.48 -17.08
C ASP A 23 -15.30 0.66 -18.29
N GLU A 24 -15.89 -0.52 -18.48
CA GLU A 24 -15.46 -1.57 -19.43
C GLU A 24 -15.17 -1.11 -20.87
N ALA A 25 -15.75 0.01 -21.31
CA ALA A 25 -15.50 0.62 -22.61
C ALA A 25 -14.08 1.24 -22.75
N GLU A 26 -13.49 1.69 -21.64
CA GLU A 26 -12.16 2.31 -21.60
C GLU A 26 -11.14 1.30 -21.03
N LYS A 27 -10.38 0.64 -21.91
CA LYS A 27 -9.33 -0.33 -21.54
C LYS A 27 -8.11 0.29 -20.83
N ARG A 28 -8.15 1.57 -20.42
CA ARG A 28 -7.03 2.28 -19.80
C ARG A 28 -7.39 2.74 -18.39
N PRO A 29 -6.49 2.59 -17.41
CA PRO A 29 -6.73 3.09 -16.06
C PRO A 29 -6.86 4.62 -16.08
N ARG A 30 -7.83 5.15 -15.35
CA ARG A 30 -8.02 6.61 -15.18
C ARG A 30 -6.87 7.23 -14.41
N PHE A 31 -6.28 6.47 -13.49
CA PHE A 31 -5.06 6.84 -12.81
C PHE A 31 -4.27 5.58 -12.45
N GLY A 32 -2.95 5.69 -12.49
CA GLY A 32 -2.03 4.66 -12.03
C GLY A 32 -0.89 5.33 -11.28
N ARG A 33 -0.62 4.89 -10.05
CA ARG A 33 0.49 5.40 -9.25
C ARG A 33 1.24 4.24 -8.62
N GLN A 34 2.56 4.34 -8.67
CA GLN A 34 3.44 3.44 -7.94
C GLN A 34 4.22 4.22 -6.89
N LEU A 35 4.37 3.61 -5.73
CA LEU A 35 5.07 4.18 -4.58
C LEU A 35 6.02 3.12 -4.05
N LYS A 36 7.31 3.43 -4.00
CA LYS A 36 8.25 2.60 -3.27
C LYS A 36 8.09 2.86 -1.78
N LEU A 37 7.80 1.82 -1.03
CA LEU A 37 7.69 1.86 0.41
C LEU A 37 9.09 1.86 1.02
N PRO A 38 9.36 2.71 2.03
CA PRO A 38 10.68 2.78 2.65
C PRO A 38 10.93 1.65 3.67
N PHE A 39 10.02 0.68 3.77
CA PHE A 39 10.10 -0.45 4.68
C PHE A 39 9.23 -1.61 4.18
N ALA A 40 9.56 -2.82 4.64
CA ALA A 40 8.71 -4.00 4.47
C ALA A 40 7.41 -3.86 5.27
N VAL A 41 6.28 -4.25 4.65
CA VAL A 41 4.93 -4.18 5.22
C VAL A 41 4.48 -5.57 5.67
N ASP A 42 3.73 -5.63 6.77
CA ASP A 42 2.96 -6.81 7.15
C ASP A 42 1.68 -6.86 6.30
N VAL A 43 1.74 -7.58 5.18
CA VAL A 43 0.69 -7.61 4.15
C VAL A 43 -0.63 -8.17 4.67
N ASP A 44 -0.59 -9.11 5.61
CA ASP A 44 -1.77 -9.76 6.19
C ASP A 44 -2.56 -8.80 7.11
N ALA A 45 -1.90 -7.74 7.60
CA ALA A 45 -2.48 -6.74 8.50
C ALA A 45 -2.86 -5.42 7.81
N VAL A 46 -2.73 -5.33 6.48
CA VAL A 46 -3.08 -4.13 5.70
C VAL A 46 -4.58 -3.85 5.77
N LYS A 47 -4.94 -2.57 5.91
CA LYS A 47 -6.33 -2.11 5.85
C LYS A 47 -6.49 -0.99 4.84
N ALA A 48 -7.61 -1.01 4.11
CA ALA A 48 -8.01 0.03 3.19
C ALA A 48 -9.39 0.56 3.56
N ALA A 49 -9.56 1.89 3.54
CA ALA A 49 -10.84 2.56 3.73
C ALA A 49 -11.05 3.58 2.62
N TYR A 50 -12.27 3.65 2.08
CA TYR A 50 -12.65 4.63 1.07
C TYR A 50 -13.87 5.41 1.54
N ALA A 51 -13.72 6.72 1.72
CA ALA A 51 -14.80 7.60 2.15
C ALA A 51 -14.68 8.95 1.46
N ASN A 52 -15.80 9.48 0.95
CA ASN A 52 -15.88 10.81 0.36
C ASN A 52 -14.82 11.09 -0.72
N GLY A 53 -14.47 10.10 -1.53
CA GLY A 53 -13.47 10.23 -2.59
C GLY A 53 -12.02 10.00 -2.15
N ILE A 54 -11.77 9.72 -0.87
CA ILE A 54 -10.43 9.56 -0.30
C ILE A 54 -10.16 8.09 0.02
N LEU A 55 -9.10 7.55 -0.58
CA LEU A 55 -8.53 6.25 -0.21
C LEU A 55 -7.51 6.43 0.91
N THR A 56 -7.75 5.79 2.05
CA THR A 56 -6.82 5.72 3.18
C THR A 56 -6.29 4.30 3.31
N LEU A 57 -4.96 4.15 3.26
CA LEU A 57 -4.28 2.87 3.44
C LEU A 57 -3.51 2.88 4.77
N THR A 58 -3.75 1.87 5.61
CA THR A 58 -2.96 1.61 6.81
C THR A 58 -2.02 0.45 6.50
N LEU A 59 -0.71 0.73 6.50
CA LEU A 59 0.35 -0.23 6.15
C LEU A 59 1.24 -0.47 7.38
N PRO A 60 0.97 -1.50 8.21
CA PRO A 60 1.81 -1.81 9.35
C PRO A 60 3.22 -2.22 8.90
N LYS A 61 4.25 -1.75 9.60
CA LYS A 61 5.62 -2.22 9.36
C LYS A 61 5.73 -3.70 9.73
N ALA A 62 6.38 -4.49 8.88
CA ALA A 62 6.74 -5.85 9.22
C ALA A 62 7.57 -5.88 10.52
N ALA A 63 7.40 -6.93 11.34
CA ALA A 63 8.14 -7.07 12.60
C ALA A 63 9.67 -7.01 12.39
N ALA A 64 10.17 -7.53 11.25
CA ALA A 64 11.58 -7.45 10.88
C ALA A 64 12.07 -6.02 10.59
N ALA A 65 11.18 -5.11 10.18
CA ALA A 65 11.48 -3.70 9.93
C ALA A 65 11.37 -2.82 11.19
N GLN A 66 10.93 -3.38 12.32
CA GLN A 66 10.99 -2.67 13.60
C GLN A 66 12.43 -2.57 14.07
N ARG A 67 12.81 -1.37 14.55
CA ARG A 67 14.15 -1.13 15.09
C ARG A 67 14.41 -2.10 16.25
N ARG A 68 15.59 -2.74 16.24
CA ARG A 68 16.06 -3.56 17.35
C ARG A 68 17.11 -2.78 18.13
N LEU A 69 17.01 -2.82 19.45
CA LEU A 69 18.06 -2.30 20.34
C LEU A 69 19.17 -3.34 20.39
N ILE A 70 20.40 -2.88 20.17
CA ILE A 70 21.60 -3.72 20.31
C ILE A 70 22.28 -3.28 21.61
N ALA A 71 22.41 -4.22 22.55
CA ALA A 71 23.17 -3.98 23.78
C ALA A 71 24.67 -4.02 23.47
N VAL A 72 25.41 -3.04 23.96
CA VAL A 72 26.88 -3.01 23.87
C VAL A 72 27.44 -3.62 25.15
N HIS A 73 28.26 -4.67 25.02
CA HIS A 73 28.95 -5.32 26.13
C HIS A 73 30.45 -4.99 26.08
N ALA A 74 31.08 -4.87 27.26
CA ALA A 74 32.52 -4.71 27.38
C ALA A 74 33.25 -6.02 26.98
N ALA A 75 34.46 -5.88 26.45
CA ALA A 75 35.34 -6.98 26.06
C ALA A 75 36.01 -7.65 27.27
#